data_AF-A0AA43KVW9-F1
#
_entry.id   AF-A0AA43KVW9-F1
#
_cell.length_a   1.000
_cell.length_b   1.000
_cell.length_c   1.000
_cell.angle_alpha   90.00
_cell.angle_beta   90.00
_cell.angle_gamma   90.00
#
_symmetry.space_group_name_H-M   'P 1'
#
loop_
_entity.id
_entity.type
_entity.pdbx_description
1 polymer ?
#
loop_
_entity_poly.entity_id
_entity_poly.type
_entity_poly.pdbx_seq_one_letter_code
_entity_poly.pdbx_strand_id
1 'polypeptide(L)'
;MGSEVKDENDFKSFIEGNIDNTRFLYTIFIIVLLGASVFSFYVAIELSAPLMFVLGVILIIFAFFEYVMYIGIFKGGAYWARLIAAGKDNNSIVWIKPVVVKEKLYGLIPISETQHFQFLAKNGLKVIINCGTEEKREIFLTGIKEFLPNAHLGYTPKVNSIYEEDPRNFIHNLKERNLYVPVSRRL
;
A
#
# COMPACT_ATOMS: atom_id res chain seq x y z
N MET A 1 18.04 -28.62 -9.48
CA MET A 1 17.35 -29.31 -8.36
C MET A 1 17.50 -28.44 -7.12
N GLY A 2 16.42 -27.79 -6.68
CA GLY A 2 16.28 -27.38 -5.27
C GLY A 2 16.27 -25.89 -4.86
N SER A 3 15.84 -24.91 -5.67
CA SER A 3 15.63 -23.52 -5.18
C SER A 3 14.17 -23.04 -5.15
N GLU A 4 13.25 -23.65 -5.90
CA GLU A 4 11.87 -23.12 -6.06
C GLU A 4 11.07 -23.05 -4.75
N VAL A 5 11.31 -23.93 -3.77
CA VAL A 5 10.58 -23.92 -2.48
C VAL A 5 11.06 -22.81 -1.53
N LYS A 6 12.25 -22.24 -1.78
CA LYS A 6 12.80 -21.13 -0.98
C LYS A 6 12.16 -19.81 -1.43
N ASP A 7 12.08 -19.59 -2.73
CA ASP A 7 11.66 -18.31 -3.31
C ASP A 7 10.18 -17.98 -3.05
N GLU A 8 9.25 -18.93 -3.15
CA GLU A 8 7.82 -18.69 -2.90
C GLU A 8 7.53 -18.38 -1.42
N ASN A 9 8.11 -19.18 -0.51
CA ASN A 9 7.91 -18.98 0.93
C ASN A 9 8.59 -17.70 1.42
N ASP A 10 9.75 -17.36 0.87
CA ASP A 10 10.47 -16.14 1.21
C ASP A 10 9.71 -14.91 0.71
N PHE A 11 9.19 -14.93 -0.52
CA PHE A 11 8.37 -13.84 -1.05
C PHE A 11 7.07 -13.67 -0.28
N LYS A 12 6.36 -14.77 0.02
CA LYS A 12 5.14 -14.73 0.85
C LYS A 12 5.43 -14.13 2.22
N SER A 13 6.44 -14.65 2.92
CA SER A 13 6.83 -14.18 4.26
C SER A 13 7.25 -12.70 4.23
N PHE A 14 7.93 -12.29 3.15
CA PHE A 14 8.29 -10.89 2.91
C PHE A 14 7.04 -9.99 2.78
N ILE A 15 6.07 -10.35 1.94
CA ILE A 15 4.82 -9.59 1.80
C ILE A 15 4.05 -9.54 3.12
N GLU A 16 3.92 -10.68 3.80
CA GLU A 16 3.18 -10.77 5.06
C GLU A 16 3.81 -9.87 6.12
N GLY A 17 5.11 -10.00 6.35
CA GLY A 17 5.85 -9.21 7.34
C GLY A 17 5.84 -7.71 7.03
N ASN A 18 5.97 -7.32 5.76
CA ASN A 18 5.99 -5.90 5.36
C ASN A 18 4.65 -5.21 5.66
N ILE A 19 3.56 -5.88 5.29
CA ILE A 19 2.21 -5.33 5.43
C ILE A 19 1.77 -5.40 6.89
N ASP A 20 2.06 -6.49 7.61
CA ASP A 20 1.62 -6.64 9.00
C ASP A 20 2.36 -5.68 9.94
N ASN A 21 3.65 -5.42 9.71
CA ASN A 21 4.37 -4.38 10.45
C ASN A 21 3.76 -2.99 10.20
N THR A 22 3.45 -2.69 8.94
CA THR A 22 2.79 -1.42 8.58
C THR A 22 1.40 -1.33 9.20
N ARG A 23 0.60 -2.39 9.13
CA ARG A 23 -0.74 -2.48 9.74
C ARG A 23 -0.68 -2.26 11.24
N PHE A 24 0.30 -2.85 11.92
CA PHE A 24 0.49 -2.67 13.36
C PHE A 24 0.70 -1.19 13.70
N LEU A 25 1.61 -0.50 13.00
CA LEU A 25 1.87 0.93 13.20
C LEU A 25 0.62 1.79 12.95
N TYR A 26 -0.10 1.56 11.86
CA TYR A 26 -1.34 2.30 11.57
C TYR A 26 -2.46 2.00 12.59
N THR A 27 -2.53 0.77 13.10
CA THR A 27 -3.50 0.40 14.14
C THR A 27 -3.22 1.18 15.43
N ILE A 28 -1.94 1.25 15.86
CA ILE A 28 -1.54 2.05 17.02
C ILE A 28 -1.87 3.53 16.78
N PHE A 29 -1.54 4.05 15.60
CA PHE A 29 -1.80 5.44 15.26
C PHE A 29 -3.29 5.80 15.37
N ILE A 30 -4.19 4.97 14.83
CA ILE A 30 -5.64 5.17 14.96
C ILE A 30 -6.09 5.10 16.44
N ILE A 31 -5.58 4.14 17.22
CA ILE A 31 -5.91 4.02 18.64
C ILE A 31 -5.49 5.29 19.40
N VAL A 32 -4.31 5.83 19.11
CA VAL A 32 -3.81 7.08 19.71
C VAL A 32 -4.71 8.27 19.34
N LEU A 33 -5.13 8.39 18.08
CA LEU A 33 -6.06 9.45 17.66
C LEU A 33 -7.41 9.36 18.37
N LEU A 34 -7.96 8.15 18.49
CA LEU A 34 -9.22 7.93 19.20
C LEU A 34 -9.09 8.22 20.71
N GLY A 35 -7.97 7.81 21.33
CA GLY A 35 -7.67 8.14 22.72
C GLY A 35 -7.55 9.65 22.95
N ALA A 36 -6.86 10.36 22.05
CA ALA A 36 -6.74 11.82 22.08
C ALA A 36 -8.10 12.51 21.90
N SER A 37 -8.98 11.95 21.06
CA SER A 37 -10.36 12.44 20.93
C SER A 37 -11.16 12.28 22.23
N VAL A 38 -11.11 11.10 22.87
CA VAL A 38 -11.81 10.85 24.14
C VAL A 38 -11.30 11.79 25.24
N PHE A 39 -9.99 11.97 25.32
CA PHE A 39 -9.39 12.93 26.25
C PHE A 39 -9.86 14.37 25.97
N SER A 40 -9.93 14.76 24.70
CA SER A 40 -10.42 16.09 24.31
C SER A 40 -11.88 16.31 24.73
N PHE A 41 -12.74 15.30 24.60
CA PHE A 41 -14.12 15.38 25.09
C PHE A 41 -14.21 15.46 26.61
N TYR A 42 -13.39 14.69 27.34
CA TYR A 42 -13.32 14.77 28.79
C TYR A 42 -12.99 16.19 29.26
N VAL A 43 -11.94 16.80 28.69
CA VAL A 43 -11.56 18.19 28.99
C VAL A 43 -12.66 19.18 28.61
N ALA A 44 -13.33 18.97 27.47
CA ALA A 44 -14.43 19.82 27.03
C ALA A 44 -15.58 19.86 28.03
N ILE A 45 -15.92 18.71 28.64
CA ILE A 45 -16.98 18.60 29.64
C ILE A 45 -16.53 19.20 30.97
N GLU A 46 -15.38 18.77 31.49
CA GLU A 46 -14.91 19.15 32.83
C GLU A 46 -14.61 20.65 32.92
N LEU A 47 -14.00 21.24 31.89
CA LEU A 47 -13.59 22.64 31.87
C LEU A 47 -14.56 23.54 31.10
N SER A 48 -15.70 23.01 30.62
CA SER A 48 -16.64 23.73 29.75
C SER A 48 -15.94 24.40 28.56
N ALA A 49 -14.98 23.69 27.95
CA ALA A 49 -14.11 24.19 26.89
C ALA A 49 -14.62 23.74 25.51
N PRO A 50 -15.50 24.50 24.82
CA PRO A 50 -16.13 24.06 23.57
C PRO A 50 -15.13 23.81 22.43
N LEU A 51 -13.99 24.48 22.43
CA LEU A 51 -12.93 24.25 21.44
C LEU A 51 -12.36 22.82 21.52
N MET A 52 -12.28 22.24 22.72
CA MET A 52 -11.80 20.87 22.90
C MET A 52 -12.80 19.85 22.36
N PHE A 53 -14.11 20.16 22.41
CA PHE A 53 -15.12 19.34 21.77
C PHE A 53 -14.94 19.30 20.26
N VAL A 54 -14.75 20.47 19.63
CA VAL A 54 -14.48 20.57 18.18
C VAL A 54 -13.22 19.79 17.80
N LEU A 55 -12.14 19.91 18.58
CA LEU A 55 -10.91 19.15 18.36
C LEU A 55 -11.16 17.64 18.40
N GLY A 56 -11.92 17.14 19.38
CA GLY A 56 -12.28 15.71 19.46
C GLY A 56 -13.01 15.22 18.21
N VAL A 57 -14.00 15.98 17.72
CA VAL A 57 -14.72 15.66 16.48
C VAL A 57 -13.77 15.60 15.27
N ILE A 58 -12.87 16.58 15.14
CA ILE A 58 -11.88 16.62 14.05
C ILE A 58 -10.98 15.38 14.11
N LEU A 59 -10.51 14.98 15.29
CA LEU A 59 -9.67 13.80 15.45
C LEU A 59 -10.38 12.49 15.05
N ILE A 60 -11.69 12.36 15.35
CA ILE A 60 -12.49 11.22 14.89
C ILE A 60 -12.62 11.21 13.37
N ILE A 61 -12.96 12.36 12.77
CA ILE A 61 -13.09 12.48 11.31
C ILE A 61 -11.75 12.13 10.65
N PHE A 62 -10.64 12.62 11.21
CA PHE A 62 -9.31 12.32 10.71
C PHE A 62 -8.95 10.84 10.83
N ALA A 63 -9.21 10.21 11.98
CA ALA A 63 -9.00 8.77 12.17
C ALA A 63 -9.84 7.91 11.20
N PHE A 64 -11.10 8.31 10.96
CA PHE A 64 -11.97 7.65 9.99
C PHE A 64 -11.46 7.82 8.55
N PHE A 65 -11.04 9.03 8.18
CA PHE A 65 -10.46 9.32 6.87
C PHE A 65 -9.20 8.48 6.61
N GLU A 66 -8.29 8.42 7.59
CA GLU A 66 -7.09 7.57 7.54
C GLU A 66 -7.46 6.09 7.39
N TYR A 67 -8.43 5.58 8.16
CA TYR A 67 -8.91 4.20 8.02
C TYR A 67 -9.39 3.88 6.61
N VAL A 68 -10.23 4.75 6.03
CA VAL A 68 -10.77 4.56 4.67
C VAL A 68 -9.64 4.62 3.63
N MET A 69 -8.72 5.57 3.76
CA MET A 69 -7.60 5.75 2.83
C MET A 69 -6.63 4.56 2.83
N TYR A 70 -6.48 3.90 3.98
CA TYR A 70 -5.55 2.79 4.18
C TYR A 70 -6.24 1.43 4.41
N ILE A 71 -7.51 1.29 4.00
CA ILE A 71 -8.30 0.05 4.15
C ILE A 71 -7.61 -1.20 3.60
N GLY A 72 -6.79 -1.04 2.55
CA GLY A 72 -5.97 -2.12 2.00
C GLY A 72 -4.96 -2.67 3.01
N ILE A 73 -4.30 -1.82 3.79
CA ILE A 73 -3.34 -2.24 4.84
C ILE A 73 -4.07 -3.05 5.92
N PHE A 74 -5.27 -2.63 6.31
CA PHE A 74 -6.06 -3.32 7.35
C PHE A 74 -6.53 -4.73 6.95
N LYS A 75 -6.51 -5.08 5.67
CA LYS A 75 -6.75 -6.48 5.24
C LYS A 75 -5.63 -7.44 5.72
N GLY A 76 -4.45 -6.92 6.03
CA GLY A 76 -3.32 -7.68 6.55
C GLY A 76 -2.50 -8.41 5.49
N GLY A 77 -1.30 -8.84 5.88
CA GLY A 77 -0.34 -9.47 5.00
C GLY A 77 -0.85 -10.74 4.33
N ALA A 78 -1.44 -11.65 5.11
CA ALA A 78 -1.94 -12.93 4.63
C ALA A 78 -3.07 -12.78 3.59
N TYR A 79 -3.82 -11.67 3.60
CA TYR A 79 -4.79 -11.38 2.55
C TYR A 79 -4.08 -11.05 1.23
N TRP A 80 -3.08 -10.16 1.28
CA TRP A 80 -2.34 -9.73 0.11
C TRP A 80 -1.47 -10.84 -0.48
N ALA A 81 -0.81 -11.63 0.36
CA ALA A 81 -0.05 -12.80 -0.09
C ALA A 81 -0.94 -13.77 -0.89
N ARG A 82 -2.14 -14.09 -0.36
CA ARG A 82 -3.13 -14.92 -1.08
C ARG A 82 -3.61 -14.26 -2.37
N LEU A 83 -3.86 -12.96 -2.35
CA LEU A 83 -4.30 -12.21 -3.51
C LEU A 83 -3.24 -12.22 -4.62
N ILE A 84 -1.97 -12.08 -4.27
CA ILE A 84 -0.82 -12.09 -5.19
C ILE A 84 -0.60 -13.50 -5.76
N ALA A 85 -0.64 -14.53 -4.92
CA ALA A 85 -0.51 -15.92 -5.36
C ALA A 85 -1.62 -16.30 -6.38
N ALA A 86 -2.86 -15.85 -6.16
CA ALA A 86 -3.96 -16.02 -7.10
C ALA A 86 -3.87 -15.10 -8.35
N GLY A 87 -2.91 -14.18 -8.38
CA GLY A 87 -2.77 -13.15 -9.40
C GLY A 87 -2.37 -13.68 -10.77
N LYS A 88 -1.63 -14.80 -10.81
CA LYS A 88 -1.19 -15.46 -12.05
C LYS A 88 -2.37 -15.79 -12.97
N ASP A 89 -3.49 -16.22 -12.39
CA ASP A 89 -4.66 -16.70 -13.13
C ASP A 89 -5.78 -15.64 -13.26
N ASN A 90 -5.93 -14.74 -12.28
CA ASN A 90 -7.08 -13.83 -12.21
C ASN A 90 -6.73 -12.35 -12.44
N ASN A 91 -5.45 -12.00 -12.61
CA ASN A 91 -4.97 -10.60 -12.66
C ASN A 91 -5.54 -9.78 -11.48
N SER A 92 -5.53 -10.35 -10.28
CA SER A 92 -6.09 -9.72 -9.06
C SER A 92 -5.38 -8.39 -8.74
N ILE A 93 -4.05 -8.38 -8.88
CA ILE A 93 -3.20 -7.20 -8.91
C ILE A 93 -3.01 -6.79 -10.37
N VAL A 94 -3.37 -5.56 -10.69
CA VAL A 94 -3.32 -5.04 -12.06
C VAL A 94 -2.22 -4.04 -12.27
N TRP A 95 -1.72 -3.42 -11.20
CA TRP A 95 -0.70 -2.40 -11.32
C TRP A 95 0.27 -2.42 -10.14
N ILE A 96 1.55 -2.38 -10.50
CA ILE A 96 2.69 -2.19 -9.60
C ILE A 96 3.27 -0.82 -9.92
N LYS A 97 3.01 0.13 -9.02
CA LYS A 97 3.43 1.52 -9.16
C LYS A 97 4.67 1.76 -8.31
N PRO A 98 5.83 2.15 -8.90
CA PRO A 98 6.96 2.61 -8.10
C PRO A 98 6.57 3.91 -7.40
N VAL A 99 6.83 3.99 -6.09
CA VAL A 99 6.58 5.16 -5.26
C VAL A 99 7.92 5.63 -4.70
N VAL A 100 8.33 6.83 -5.10
CA VAL A 100 9.46 7.50 -4.46
C VAL A 100 8.90 8.19 -3.23
N VAL A 101 9.08 7.57 -2.06
CA VAL A 101 8.78 8.24 -0.79
C VAL A 101 9.97 9.13 -0.48
N LYS A 102 9.82 10.44 -0.73
CA LYS A 102 10.76 11.41 -0.19
C LYS A 102 10.47 11.52 1.30
N GLU A 103 11.15 10.73 2.12
CA GLU A 103 11.13 10.91 3.57
C GLU A 103 11.73 12.28 3.90
N LYS A 104 10.87 13.27 4.11
CA LYS A 104 11.27 14.58 4.62
C LYS A 104 11.37 14.49 6.14
N LEU A 105 12.53 14.11 6.67
CA LEU A 105 12.89 14.48 8.03
C LEU A 105 13.29 15.96 8.04
N TYR A 106 12.54 16.80 8.76
CA TYR A 106 12.90 18.16 9.18
C TYR A 106 13.94 18.90 8.30
N GLY A 107 13.53 19.24 7.07
CA GLY A 107 14.07 20.39 6.33
C GLY A 107 15.46 20.31 5.69
N LEU A 108 16.35 19.33 5.94
CA LEU A 108 17.75 19.51 5.48
C LEU A 108 18.51 18.36 4.81
N ILE A 109 18.08 17.10 4.82
CA ILE A 109 18.84 16.04 4.11
C ILE A 109 17.89 14.96 3.57
N PRO A 110 17.85 14.67 2.26
CA PRO A 110 17.18 13.49 1.75
C PRO A 110 17.96 12.25 2.20
N ILE A 111 17.45 11.55 3.21
CA ILE A 111 17.97 10.25 3.63
C ILE A 111 17.46 9.25 2.60
N SER A 112 18.36 8.73 1.75
CA SER A 112 18.20 7.52 0.90
C SER A 112 16.88 7.38 0.11
N GLU A 113 16.94 7.30 -1.22
CA GLU A 113 15.78 6.93 -2.04
C GLU A 113 15.34 5.48 -1.74
N THR A 114 14.54 5.27 -0.70
CA THR A 114 13.89 3.99 -0.43
C THR A 114 12.91 3.73 -1.56
N GLN A 115 13.14 2.64 -2.28
CA GLN A 115 12.24 2.22 -3.36
C GLN A 115 11.03 1.54 -2.72
N HIS A 116 9.92 2.27 -2.65
CA HIS A 116 8.63 1.69 -2.30
C HIS A 116 7.90 1.29 -3.58
N PHE A 117 7.10 0.23 -3.49
CA PHE A 117 6.21 -0.18 -4.57
C PHE A 117 4.80 -0.25 -4.02
N GLN A 118 3.83 0.23 -4.80
CA GLN A 118 2.43 0.12 -4.47
C GLN A 118 1.79 -0.95 -5.33
N PHE A 119 1.15 -1.93 -4.69
CA PHE A 119 0.23 -2.84 -5.35
C PHE A 119 -1.15 -2.20 -5.42
N LEU A 120 -1.74 -2.28 -6.60
CA LEU A 120 -3.08 -1.80 -6.90
C LEU A 120 -3.90 -2.94 -7.51
N ALA A 121 -5.00 -3.29 -6.84
CA ALA A 121 -5.84 -4.42 -7.16
C ALA A 121 -7.07 -4.02 -7.98
N LYS A 122 -7.64 -4.96 -8.76
CA LYS A 122 -8.87 -4.73 -9.55
C LYS A 122 -10.05 -4.18 -8.75
N ASN A 123 -10.11 -4.48 -7.46
CA ASN A 123 -11.17 -4.02 -6.56
C ASN A 123 -10.90 -2.63 -5.97
N GLY A 124 -9.87 -1.91 -6.44
CA GLY A 124 -9.51 -0.58 -5.98
C GLY A 124 -8.64 -0.57 -4.71
N LEU A 125 -8.40 -1.72 -4.07
CA LEU A 125 -7.50 -1.78 -2.92
C LEU A 125 -6.07 -1.45 -3.33
N LYS A 126 -5.37 -0.77 -2.42
CA LYS A 126 -3.97 -0.38 -2.57
C LYS A 126 -3.19 -0.74 -1.31
N VAL A 127 -1.94 -1.16 -1.48
CA VAL A 127 -0.99 -1.37 -0.38
C VAL A 127 0.40 -0.96 -0.83
N ILE A 128 1.18 -0.36 0.07
CA ILE A 128 2.57 0.02 -0.18
C ILE A 128 3.47 -1.03 0.46
N ILE A 129 4.44 -1.50 -0.31
CA ILE A 129 5.49 -2.43 0.08
C ILE A 129 6.80 -1.65 0.14
N ASN A 130 7.47 -1.73 1.28
CA ASN A 130 8.79 -1.14 1.48
C ASN A 130 9.90 -2.11 1.02
N CYS A 131 10.66 -1.72 -0.01
CA CYS A 131 11.81 -2.47 -0.52
C CYS A 131 13.13 -1.71 -0.29
N GLY A 132 13.30 -1.10 0.88
CA GLY A 132 14.42 -0.21 1.19
C GLY A 132 15.82 -0.83 1.26
N THR A 133 15.96 -2.16 1.15
CA THR A 133 17.25 -2.85 1.05
C THR A 133 17.36 -3.58 -0.28
N GLU A 134 18.59 -3.76 -0.79
CA GLU A 134 18.84 -4.48 -2.03
C GLU A 134 18.25 -5.90 -2.00
N GLU A 135 18.47 -6.63 -0.90
CA GLU A 135 17.92 -7.97 -0.68
C GLU A 135 16.39 -8.00 -0.75
N LYS A 136 15.70 -7.06 -0.07
CA LYS A 136 14.24 -6.97 -0.11
C LYS A 136 13.73 -6.62 -1.50
N ARG A 137 14.48 -5.78 -2.22
CA ARG A 137 14.16 -5.43 -3.60
C ARG A 137 14.30 -6.64 -4.51
N GLU A 138 15.37 -7.43 -4.37
CA GLU A 138 15.58 -8.65 -5.15
C GLU A 138 14.45 -9.66 -4.91
N ILE A 139 14.13 -9.95 -3.65
CA ILE A 139 12.99 -10.81 -3.28
C ILE A 139 11.69 -10.30 -3.90
N PHE A 140 11.45 -8.98 -3.82
CA PHE A 140 10.25 -8.38 -4.39
C PHE A 140 10.20 -8.52 -5.92
N LEU A 141 11.26 -8.16 -6.63
CA LEU A 141 11.31 -8.18 -8.10
C LEU A 141 11.18 -9.60 -8.64
N THR A 142 11.85 -10.57 -8.01
CA THR A 142 11.72 -11.99 -8.34
C THR A 142 10.30 -12.47 -8.14
N GLY A 143 9.69 -12.18 -6.98
CA GLY A 143 8.32 -12.60 -6.69
C GLY A 143 7.27 -11.98 -7.62
N ILE A 144 7.35 -10.68 -7.93
CA ILE A 144 6.36 -10.08 -8.85
C ILE A 144 6.51 -10.60 -10.29
N LYS A 145 7.70 -11.00 -10.71
CA LYS A 145 7.92 -11.59 -12.03
C LYS A 145 7.27 -12.97 -12.13
N GLU A 146 7.32 -13.73 -11.05
CA GLU A 146 6.73 -15.06 -10.97
C GLU A 146 5.20 -15.03 -10.81
N PHE A 147 4.71 -14.27 -9.82
CA PHE A 147 3.29 -14.30 -9.43
C PHE A 147 2.42 -13.30 -10.20
N LEU A 148 3.00 -12.20 -10.69
CA LEU A 148 2.28 -11.10 -11.32
C LEU A 148 2.82 -10.72 -12.73
N PRO A 149 3.10 -11.67 -13.63
CA PRO A 149 3.72 -11.37 -14.93
C PRO A 149 2.87 -10.43 -15.81
N ASN A 150 1.55 -10.44 -15.61
CA ASN A 150 0.56 -9.67 -16.35
C ASN A 150 0.14 -8.35 -15.67
N ALA A 151 0.70 -8.01 -14.50
CA ALA A 151 0.46 -6.71 -13.92
C ALA A 151 1.18 -5.63 -14.74
N HIS A 152 0.64 -4.42 -14.77
CA HIS A 152 1.34 -3.28 -15.32
C HIS A 152 2.48 -2.85 -14.38
N LEU A 153 3.67 -2.51 -14.91
CA LEU A 153 4.77 -1.97 -14.12
C LEU A 153 5.17 -0.56 -14.62
N GLY A 154 5.05 0.45 -13.75
CA GLY A 154 5.49 1.81 -14.04
C GLY A 154 4.55 2.88 -13.50
N TYR A 155 4.81 4.14 -13.83
CA TYR A 155 3.94 5.25 -13.46
C TYR A 155 3.98 6.37 -14.49
N THR A 156 2.81 6.86 -14.86
CA THR A 156 2.62 8.17 -15.50
C THR A 156 1.30 8.76 -14.98
N PRO A 157 1.11 10.10 -15.02
CA PRO A 157 -0.17 10.71 -14.66
C PRO A 157 -1.35 10.15 -15.47
N LYS A 158 -1.14 9.87 -16.76
CA LYS A 158 -2.15 9.29 -17.66
C LYS A 158 -2.53 7.85 -17.27
N VAL A 159 -1.56 7.04 -16.85
CA VAL A 159 -1.84 5.69 -16.33
C VAL A 159 -2.62 5.78 -15.02
N ASN A 160 -2.27 6.73 -14.15
CA ASN A 160 -2.95 6.95 -12.89
C ASN A 160 -4.44 7.29 -13.09
N SER A 161 -4.75 8.22 -14.00
CA SER A 161 -6.14 8.60 -14.28
C SER A 161 -6.96 7.41 -14.80
N ILE A 162 -6.38 6.56 -15.66
CA ILE A 162 -7.06 5.36 -16.18
C ILE A 162 -7.41 4.39 -15.03
N TYR A 163 -6.51 4.24 -14.05
CA TYR A 163 -6.79 3.41 -12.88
C TYR A 163 -7.87 4.02 -11.99
N GLU A 164 -7.84 5.33 -11.77
CA GLU A 164 -8.84 6.04 -10.96
C GLU A 164 -10.23 6.03 -11.61
N GLU A 165 -10.29 6.04 -12.95
CA GLU A 165 -11.53 5.91 -13.72
C GLU A 165 -12.16 4.51 -13.59
N ASP A 166 -11.38 3.44 -13.84
CA ASP A 166 -11.87 2.06 -13.76
C ASP A 166 -10.76 1.05 -13.42
N PRO A 167 -10.59 0.73 -12.12
CA PRO A 167 -9.61 -0.27 -11.67
C PRO A 167 -9.85 -1.67 -12.24
N ARG A 168 -11.10 -2.04 -12.53
CA ARG A 168 -11.48 -3.42 -12.94
C ARG A 168 -11.05 -3.67 -14.39
N ASN A 169 -11.27 -2.69 -15.26
CA ASN A 169 -10.90 -2.76 -16.67
C ASN A 169 -9.54 -2.10 -16.98
N PHE A 170 -8.77 -1.73 -15.95
CA PHE A 170 -7.50 -1.01 -16.08
C PHE A 170 -6.55 -1.58 -17.14
N ILE A 171 -6.25 -2.89 -17.10
CA ILE A 171 -5.34 -3.52 -18.07
C ILE A 171 -5.89 -3.44 -19.51
N HIS A 172 -7.20 -3.61 -19.67
CA HIS A 172 -7.85 -3.51 -20.97
C HIS A 172 -7.74 -2.08 -21.51
N ASN A 173 -8.09 -1.08 -20.70
CA ASN A 173 -8.01 0.34 -21.04
C ASN A 173 -6.56 0.78 -21.37
N LEU A 174 -5.55 0.21 -20.70
CA LEU A 174 -4.15 0.46 -21.03
C LEU A 174 -3.74 -0.13 -22.37
N LYS A 175 -4.22 -1.35 -22.71
CA LYS A 175 -3.92 -2.01 -23.99
C LYS A 175 -4.50 -1.22 -25.16
N GLU A 176 -5.77 -0.79 -25.07
CA GLU A 176 -6.42 0.03 -26.11
C GLU A 176 -5.67 1.34 -26.37
N ARG A 177 -5.06 1.92 -25.33
CA ARG A 177 -4.30 3.17 -25.42
C ARG A 177 -2.82 2.98 -25.73
N ASN A 178 -2.36 1.75 -26.00
CA ASN A 178 -0.95 1.39 -26.22
C ASN A 178 0.00 1.81 -25.08
N LEU A 179 -0.49 1.83 -23.84
CA LEU A 179 0.29 2.20 -22.65
C LEU A 179 0.67 0.99 -21.78
N TYR A 180 0.15 -0.19 -22.09
CA TYR A 180 0.34 -1.39 -21.29
C TYR A 180 1.79 -1.91 -21.36
N VAL A 181 2.45 -1.94 -20.21
CA VAL A 181 3.78 -2.54 -20.02
C VAL A 181 3.66 -3.63 -18.96
N PRO A 182 3.66 -4.92 -19.34
CA PRO A 182 3.63 -6.03 -18.38
C PRO A 182 4.95 -6.17 -17.63
N VAL A 183 4.90 -6.71 -16.41
CA VAL A 183 6.08 -7.05 -15.61
C VAL A 183 7.04 -7.96 -16.39
N SER A 184 6.51 -9.02 -17.04
CA SER A 184 7.30 -10.01 -17.77
C SER A 184 8.15 -9.46 -18.92
N ARG A 185 7.86 -8.25 -19.40
CA ARG A 185 8.62 -7.60 -20.47
C ARG A 185 9.75 -6.71 -19.93
N ARG A 186 9.66 -6.26 -18.68
CA ARG A 186 10.50 -5.20 -18.12
C ARG A 186 11.55 -5.69 -17.13
N LEU A 187 11.35 -6.88 -16.57
CA LEU A 187 12.22 -7.56 -15.60
C LEU A 187 12.59 -8.95 -16.13
#